data_AF-A0A7C1A5T3-F1
#
_entry.id   AF-A0A7C1A5T3-F1
#
_cell.length_a   1.000
_cell.length_b   1.000
_cell.length_c   1.000
_cell.angle_alpha   90.00
_cell.angle_beta   90.00
_cell.angle_gamma   90.00
#
_symmetry.space_group_name_H-M   'P 1'
#
loop_
_entity.id
_entity.type
_entity.pdbx_description
1 polymer ?
#
loop_
_entity_poly.entity_id
_entity_poly.type
_entity_poly.pdbx_seq_one_letter_code
_entity_poly.pdbx_strand_id
1 'polypeptide(L)'
;MHKDGKILGITDTVDSGAAIIENGKIISAVNEERLIRKKMAYGFPIHSIFKVLKLSKTLPEDIEYVAVATKYNYFYPQSFPFDGWFRTNRGIRREVMSFFESCMVPIIGRGNFLKETYLLIKHSFLKKRDDAIVKLLKTVYHIESPVKFVNHQYAHACSAYFTSGLKQ
;
A
#
# COMPACT_ATOMS: atom_id res chain seq x y z
N MET A 1 1.72 -1.06 32.34
CA MET A 1 1.12 -2.17 31.58
C MET A 1 1.20 -1.77 30.11
N HIS A 2 2.04 -2.44 29.32
CA HIS A 2 2.01 -2.26 27.87
C HIS A 2 0.68 -2.86 27.39
N LYS A 3 -0.14 -2.06 26.72
CA LYS A 3 -1.34 -2.57 26.05
C LYS A 3 -0.83 -3.51 24.95
N ASP A 4 -1.31 -4.75 24.88
CA ASP A 4 -0.99 -5.67 23.78
C ASP A 4 -1.51 -5.05 22.48
N GLY A 5 -0.64 -4.32 21.78
CA GLY A 5 -1.01 -3.45 20.67
C GLY A 5 -1.27 -4.23 19.39
N LYS A 6 -2.40 -3.94 18.72
CA LYS A 6 -2.69 -4.51 17.41
C LYS A 6 -2.15 -3.63 16.29
N ILE A 7 -1.62 -4.26 15.25
CA ILE A 7 -1.12 -3.59 14.06
C ILE A 7 -2.01 -3.96 12.87
N LEU A 8 -2.45 -2.95 12.12
CA LEU A 8 -3.11 -3.15 10.83
C LEU A 8 -2.09 -3.08 9.70
N GLY A 9 -1.83 -4.20 9.03
CA GLY A 9 -1.05 -4.27 7.79
C GLY A 9 -1.94 -4.04 6.57
N ILE A 10 -1.46 -3.25 5.61
CA ILE A 10 -2.18 -2.93 4.36
C ILE A 10 -1.21 -3.06 3.17
N THR A 11 -1.66 -3.68 2.09
CA THR A 11 -1.03 -3.59 0.77
C THR A 11 -2.01 -3.00 -0.23
N ASP A 12 -1.60 -1.92 -0.91
CA ASP A 12 -2.37 -1.16 -1.90
C ASP A 12 -1.88 -1.38 -3.35
N THR A 13 -1.17 -2.48 -3.58
CA THR A 13 -0.55 -2.84 -4.87
C THR A 13 -1.26 -4.03 -5.52
N VAL A 14 -0.57 -4.76 -6.41
CA VAL A 14 -1.10 -6.00 -6.99
C VAL A 14 -1.37 -6.98 -5.86
N ASP A 15 -2.53 -7.64 -5.91
CA ASP A 15 -2.98 -8.53 -4.85
C ASP A 15 -3.14 -7.78 -3.51
N SER A 16 -3.90 -6.68 -3.58
CA SER A 16 -4.19 -5.81 -2.44
C SER A 16 -4.93 -6.56 -1.34
N GLY A 17 -4.74 -6.13 -0.10
CA GLY A 17 -5.26 -6.84 1.06
C GLY A 17 -4.91 -6.18 2.38
N ALA A 18 -5.43 -6.75 3.47
CA ALA A 18 -5.18 -6.29 4.82
C ALA A 18 -4.93 -7.46 5.78
N ALA A 19 -4.28 -7.17 6.91
CA ALA A 19 -4.07 -8.12 7.99
C ALA A 19 -4.07 -7.44 9.37
N ILE A 20 -4.54 -8.15 10.40
CA ILE A 20 -4.39 -7.76 11.81
C ILE A 20 -3.34 -8.64 12.46
N ILE A 21 -2.35 -8.00 13.07
CA ILE A 21 -1.27 -8.65 13.80
C ILE A 21 -1.36 -8.24 15.27
N GLU A 22 -1.24 -9.22 16.17
CA GLU A 22 -1.20 -9.00 17.62
C GLU A 22 -0.08 -9.87 18.18
N ASN A 23 0.86 -9.27 18.93
CA ASN A 23 1.97 -9.99 19.56
C ASN A 23 2.73 -10.92 18.60
N GLY A 24 3.03 -10.41 17.39
CA GLY A 24 3.75 -11.14 16.34
C GLY A 24 2.95 -12.24 15.64
N LYS A 25 1.66 -12.43 15.99
CA LYS A 25 0.79 -13.44 15.40
C LYS A 25 -0.21 -12.78 14.45
N ILE A 26 -0.45 -13.42 13.30
CA ILE A 26 -1.49 -13.01 12.36
C ILE A 26 -2.84 -13.49 12.91
N ILE A 27 -3.70 -12.56 13.29
CA ILE A 27 -5.05 -12.85 13.82
C ILE A 27 -6.05 -13.00 12.68
N SER A 28 -5.94 -12.15 11.66
CA SER A 28 -6.73 -12.23 10.44
C SER A 28 -5.95 -11.66 9.27
N ALA A 29 -6.13 -12.23 8.07
CA ALA A 29 -5.55 -11.73 6.83
C ALA A 29 -6.49 -12.05 5.67
N VAL A 30 -6.81 -11.07 4.85
CA VAL A 30 -7.74 -11.22 3.73
C VAL A 30 -7.27 -10.40 2.54
N ASN A 31 -7.22 -11.04 1.36
CA ASN A 31 -6.95 -10.36 0.10
C ASN A 31 -8.26 -9.87 -0.52
N GLU A 32 -8.20 -8.68 -1.13
CA GLU A 32 -9.35 -7.98 -1.70
C GLU A 32 -9.98 -8.78 -2.84
N GLU A 33 -9.16 -9.51 -3.60
CA GLU A 33 -9.62 -10.31 -4.75
C GLU A 33 -10.74 -11.30 -4.40
N ARG A 34 -10.74 -11.85 -3.18
CA ARG A 34 -11.76 -12.81 -2.72
C ARG A 34 -13.09 -12.12 -2.44
N LEU A 35 -13.05 -10.87 -1.98
CA LEU A 35 -14.21 -10.08 -1.57
C LEU A 35 -14.89 -9.42 -2.77
N ILE A 36 -14.11 -8.87 -3.70
CA ILE A 36 -14.64 -8.15 -4.87
C ILE A 36 -14.68 -9.00 -6.15
N ARG A 37 -14.22 -10.26 -6.08
CA ARG A 37 -14.21 -11.21 -7.20
C ARG A 37 -13.42 -10.74 -8.43
N LYS A 38 -12.41 -9.88 -8.22
CA LYS A 38 -11.49 -9.40 -9.24
C LYS A 38 -10.11 -9.98 -8.97
N LYS A 39 -9.64 -10.87 -9.85
CA LYS A 39 -8.35 -11.56 -9.69
C LYS A 39 -7.21 -10.56 -9.58
N MET A 40 -6.31 -10.80 -8.63
CA MET A 40 -5.14 -9.96 -8.36
C MET A 40 -5.52 -8.49 -8.20
N ALA A 41 -6.60 -8.22 -7.45
CA ALA A 41 -7.13 -6.88 -7.23
C ALA A 41 -5.99 -5.88 -6.95
N TYR A 42 -5.96 -4.78 -7.69
CA TYR A 42 -4.97 -3.72 -7.56
C TYR A 42 -5.62 -2.46 -7.00
N GLY A 43 -4.99 -1.83 -6.00
CA GLY A 43 -5.43 -0.57 -5.41
C GLY A 43 -5.80 -0.71 -3.94
N PHE A 44 -6.47 0.31 -3.38
CA PHE A 44 -6.75 0.35 -1.94
C PHE A 44 -7.76 -0.75 -1.53
N PRO A 45 -7.46 -1.56 -0.50
CA PRO A 45 -8.22 -2.77 -0.18
C PRO A 45 -9.36 -2.49 0.81
N ILE A 46 -10.41 -1.82 0.33
CA ILE A 46 -11.50 -1.34 1.18
C ILE A 46 -12.19 -2.48 1.94
N HIS A 47 -12.57 -3.54 1.23
CA HIS A 47 -13.36 -4.62 1.82
C HIS A 47 -12.49 -5.47 2.74
N SER A 48 -11.21 -5.61 2.43
CA SER A 48 -10.27 -6.38 3.22
C SER A 48 -10.08 -5.77 4.59
N ILE A 49 -9.92 -4.44 4.69
CA ILE A 49 -9.79 -3.74 5.98
C ILE A 49 -11.03 -3.99 6.85
N PHE A 50 -12.24 -3.78 6.32
CA PHE A 50 -13.47 -4.11 7.05
C PHE A 50 -13.53 -5.57 7.48
N LYS A 51 -13.15 -6.49 6.59
CA LYS A 51 -13.23 -7.92 6.83
C LYS A 51 -12.25 -8.37 7.90
N VAL A 52 -11.01 -7.89 7.89
CA VAL A 52 -10.01 -8.29 8.89
C VAL A 52 -10.37 -7.79 10.28
N LEU A 53 -10.84 -6.54 10.40
CA LEU A 53 -11.34 -5.98 11.67
C LEU A 53 -12.50 -6.79 12.22
N LYS A 54 -13.46 -7.15 11.36
CA LYS A 54 -14.61 -7.99 11.74
C LYS A 54 -14.17 -9.39 12.19
N LEU A 55 -13.27 -10.04 11.45
CA LEU A 55 -12.81 -11.40 11.75
C LEU A 55 -12.01 -11.46 13.05
N SER A 56 -11.16 -10.47 13.32
CA SER A 56 -10.35 -10.39 14.54
C SER A 56 -11.08 -9.72 15.71
N LYS A 57 -12.35 -9.34 15.54
CA LYS A 57 -13.14 -8.58 16.54
C LYS A 57 -12.37 -7.38 17.09
N THR A 58 -11.68 -6.66 16.19
CA THR A 58 -10.80 -5.54 16.53
C THR A 58 -11.53 -4.23 16.31
N LEU A 59 -11.59 -3.40 17.35
CA LEU A 59 -12.12 -2.05 17.25
C LEU A 59 -11.06 -1.11 16.67
N PRO A 60 -11.45 -0.02 15.99
CA PRO A 60 -10.51 0.97 15.49
C PRO A 60 -9.56 1.51 16.57
N GLU A 61 -10.05 1.72 17.81
CA GLU A 61 -9.23 2.18 18.95
C GLU A 61 -8.23 1.15 19.50
N ASP A 62 -8.33 -0.12 19.10
CA ASP A 62 -7.37 -1.15 19.49
C ASP A 62 -6.10 -1.11 18.62
N ILE A 63 -6.18 -0.45 17.47
CA ILE A 63 -5.07 -0.39 16.51
C ILE A 63 -4.06 0.63 17.02
N GLU A 64 -2.85 0.19 17.31
CA GLU A 64 -1.78 1.08 17.77
C GLU A 64 -1.03 1.69 16.58
N TYR A 65 -0.82 0.91 15.51
CA TYR A 65 -0.13 1.35 14.31
C TYR A 65 -0.76 0.77 13.05
N VAL A 66 -0.67 1.52 11.96
CA VAL A 66 -0.98 1.02 10.62
C VAL A 66 0.32 0.94 9.82
N ALA A 67 0.61 -0.21 9.21
CA ALA A 67 1.76 -0.42 8.34
C ALA A 67 1.29 -0.59 6.89
N VAL A 68 1.71 0.31 6.00
CA VAL A 68 1.40 0.23 4.56
C VAL A 68 2.64 -0.29 3.82
N ALA A 69 2.50 -1.44 3.16
CA ALA A 69 3.57 -2.22 2.53
C ALA A 69 4.18 -1.62 1.26
N THR A 70 4.02 -0.31 1.06
CA THR A 70 4.54 0.40 -0.12
C THR A 70 4.92 1.81 0.26
N LYS A 71 6.16 2.22 -0.07
CA LYS A 71 6.59 3.62 0.13
C LYS A 71 6.25 4.51 -1.08
N TYR A 72 6.28 3.94 -2.29
CA TYR A 72 6.09 4.68 -3.53
C TYR A 72 5.07 3.99 -4.43
N ASN A 73 3.88 4.59 -4.57
CA ASN A 73 2.83 4.13 -5.49
C ASN A 73 1.91 5.30 -5.90
N TYR A 74 1.09 5.10 -6.92
CA TYR A 74 -0.06 5.96 -7.18
C TYR A 74 -1.23 5.54 -6.29
N PHE A 75 -2.03 6.52 -5.87
CA PHE A 75 -3.22 6.25 -5.09
C PHE A 75 -4.39 5.85 -5.99
N TYR A 76 -4.92 4.65 -5.77
CA TYR A 76 -6.15 4.17 -6.40
C TYR A 76 -7.17 3.88 -5.30
N PRO A 77 -8.19 4.74 -5.11
CA PRO A 77 -9.11 4.64 -3.98
C PRO A 77 -9.98 3.39 -4.01
N GLN A 78 -10.17 2.80 -5.19
CA GLN A 78 -10.93 1.58 -5.36
C GLN A 78 -10.10 0.53 -6.10
N SER A 79 -10.27 -0.72 -5.69
CA SER A 79 -9.59 -1.85 -6.30
C SER A 79 -10.22 -2.28 -7.64
N PHE A 80 -9.36 -2.59 -8.61
CA PHE A 80 -9.71 -3.01 -9.98
C PHE A 80 -8.95 -4.29 -10.38
N PRO A 81 -9.38 -5.04 -11.42
CA PRO A 81 -8.69 -6.28 -11.76
C PRO A 81 -7.33 -5.96 -12.36
N PHE A 82 -6.31 -6.75 -12.01
CA PHE A 82 -5.01 -6.59 -12.64
C PHE A 82 -5.00 -7.30 -14.00
N ASP A 83 -4.85 -6.51 -15.07
CA ASP A 83 -4.97 -7.00 -16.45
C ASP A 83 -3.68 -7.63 -17.02
N GLY A 84 -2.67 -7.84 -16.18
CA GLY A 84 -1.42 -8.51 -16.54
C GLY A 84 -0.25 -7.57 -16.82
N TRP A 85 0.96 -8.03 -16.52
CA TRP A 85 2.20 -7.25 -16.67
C TRP A 85 2.48 -6.83 -18.12
N PHE A 86 2.08 -7.66 -19.08
CA PHE A 86 2.35 -7.48 -20.52
C PHE A 86 1.17 -6.90 -21.31
N ARG A 87 -0.01 -6.80 -20.70
CA ARG A 87 -1.27 -6.46 -21.38
C ARG A 87 -1.70 -5.01 -21.17
N THR A 88 -0.81 -4.15 -20.70
CA THR A 88 -1.17 -2.78 -20.38
C THR A 88 -1.50 -2.00 -21.65
N ASN A 89 -2.81 -1.78 -21.85
CA ASN A 89 -3.31 -0.43 -22.07
C ASN A 89 -2.69 0.41 -20.94
N ARG A 90 -1.48 0.94 -21.17
CA ARG A 90 -0.66 1.67 -20.20
C ARG A 90 -1.34 3.01 -19.98
N GLY A 91 -2.48 2.99 -19.29
CA GLY A 91 -3.50 4.04 -19.33
C GLY A 91 -2.88 5.40 -19.53
N ILE A 92 -3.20 6.04 -20.67
CA ILE A 92 -2.68 7.28 -21.28
C ILE A 92 -1.70 8.09 -20.41
N ARG A 93 -1.97 8.31 -19.13
CA ARG A 93 -1.06 8.93 -18.15
C ARG A 93 0.30 8.23 -17.95
N ARG A 94 0.39 6.89 -17.93
CA ARG A 94 1.67 6.18 -17.78
C ARG A 94 2.44 6.16 -19.10
N GLU A 95 1.74 6.08 -20.22
CA GLU A 95 2.34 6.20 -21.55
C GLU A 95 2.81 7.63 -21.84
N VAL A 96 2.03 8.65 -21.49
CA VAL A 96 2.44 10.06 -21.45
C VAL A 96 3.62 10.23 -20.51
N MET A 97 3.63 9.63 -19.31
CA MET A 97 4.81 9.71 -18.43
C MET A 97 6.02 8.98 -19.00
N SER A 98 5.86 7.81 -19.61
CA SER A 98 6.96 7.09 -20.27
C SER A 98 7.46 7.81 -21.52
N PHE A 99 6.57 8.51 -22.24
CA PHE A 99 6.91 9.35 -23.39
C PHE A 99 7.64 10.62 -22.94
N PHE A 100 7.19 11.27 -21.87
CA PHE A 100 7.91 12.36 -21.21
C PHE A 100 9.26 11.88 -20.67
N GLU A 101 9.33 10.74 -19.99
CA GLU A 101 10.59 10.14 -19.52
C GLU A 101 11.53 9.84 -20.69
N SER A 102 11.04 9.27 -21.81
CA SER A 102 11.85 8.97 -23.00
C SER A 102 12.34 10.22 -23.74
N CYS A 103 11.54 11.29 -23.79
CA CYS A 103 11.94 12.56 -24.38
C CYS A 103 12.89 13.35 -23.47
N MET A 104 12.79 13.17 -22.15
CA MET A 104 13.62 13.88 -21.19
C MET A 104 14.92 13.15 -20.85
N VAL A 105 15.02 11.81 -20.90
CA VAL A 105 16.27 11.07 -20.62
C VAL A 105 17.49 11.55 -21.43
N PRO A 106 17.37 11.86 -22.75
CA PRO A 106 18.48 12.44 -23.52
C PRO A 106 18.84 13.87 -23.11
N ILE A 107 17.88 14.64 -22.58
CA ILE A 107 18.05 16.03 -22.13
C ILE A 107 18.60 16.06 -20.68
N ILE A 108 18.21 15.09 -19.85
CA ILE A 108 18.52 14.93 -18.42
C ILE A 108 19.97 14.49 -18.17
N GLY A 109 20.62 13.83 -19.13
CA GLY A 109 22.03 13.43 -19.00
C GLY A 109 23.03 14.58 -18.84
N ARG A 110 22.60 15.85 -18.95
CA ARG A 110 23.48 17.02 -18.95
C ARG A 110 23.34 17.99 -17.76
N GLY A 111 22.41 17.81 -16.81
CA GLY A 111 22.25 18.79 -15.72
C GLY A 111 21.65 18.28 -14.41
N ASN A 112 22.38 18.42 -13.30
CA ASN A 112 21.99 18.01 -11.94
C ASN A 112 20.65 18.64 -11.47
N PHE A 113 20.30 19.83 -11.96
CA PHE A 113 19.13 20.61 -11.54
C PHE A 113 17.77 19.96 -11.91
N LEU A 114 17.69 19.28 -13.07
CA LEU A 114 16.43 18.69 -13.54
C LEU A 114 16.09 17.37 -12.83
N LYS A 115 17.10 16.69 -12.30
CA LYS A 115 16.92 15.48 -11.48
C LYS A 115 16.26 15.83 -10.14
N GLU A 116 16.66 16.94 -9.52
CA GLU A 116 16.08 17.42 -8.27
C GLU A 116 14.61 17.84 -8.46
N THR A 117 14.29 18.58 -9.52
CA THR A 117 12.90 19.01 -9.79
C THR A 117 11.98 17.82 -10.12
N TYR A 118 12.44 16.82 -10.87
CA TYR A 118 11.69 15.57 -11.08
C TYR A 118 11.40 14.84 -9.77
N LEU A 119 12.41 14.70 -8.90
CA LEU A 119 12.22 14.10 -7.58
C LEU A 119 11.20 14.88 -6.75
N LEU A 120 11.24 16.21 -6.75
CA LEU A 120 10.29 17.05 -6.01
C LEU A 120 8.84 16.91 -6.49
N ILE A 121 8.63 16.87 -7.81
CA ILE A 121 7.29 16.65 -8.40
C ILE A 121 6.78 15.26 -8.03
N LYS A 122 7.63 14.24 -8.19
CA LYS A 122 7.31 12.86 -7.79
C LYS A 122 6.96 12.79 -6.31
N HIS A 123 7.78 13.39 -5.43
CA HIS A 123 7.53 13.48 -3.99
C HIS A 123 6.21 14.17 -3.65
N SER A 124 5.83 15.23 -4.37
CA SER A 124 4.57 15.94 -4.15
C SER A 124 3.34 15.09 -4.50
N PHE A 125 3.40 14.33 -5.60
CA PHE A 125 2.32 13.38 -5.95
C PHE A 125 2.25 12.20 -4.98
N LEU A 126 3.40 11.75 -4.46
CA LEU A 126 3.47 10.65 -3.50
C LEU A 126 2.92 11.06 -2.13
N LYS A 127 3.22 12.27 -1.66
CA LYS A 127 2.67 12.82 -0.41
C LYS A 127 1.14 12.86 -0.45
N LYS A 128 0.54 13.18 -1.62
CA LYS A 128 -0.91 13.12 -1.82
C LYS A 128 -1.51 11.73 -1.61
N ARG A 129 -0.77 10.65 -1.93
CA ARG A 129 -1.23 9.27 -1.66
C ARG A 129 -1.25 9.00 -0.16
N ASP A 130 -0.16 9.31 0.52
CA ASP A 130 -0.01 9.03 1.94
C ASP A 130 -1.09 9.78 2.73
N ASP A 131 -1.30 11.07 2.42
CA ASP A 131 -2.37 11.89 2.99
C ASP A 131 -3.77 11.34 2.68
N ALA A 132 -3.99 10.83 1.47
CA ALA A 132 -5.28 10.25 1.09
C ALA A 132 -5.58 8.93 1.84
N ILE A 133 -4.57 8.08 2.04
CA ILE A 133 -4.68 6.85 2.82
C ILE A 133 -4.98 7.19 4.28
N VAL A 134 -4.23 8.11 4.89
CA VAL A 134 -4.46 8.58 6.25
C VAL A 134 -5.87 9.15 6.40
N LYS A 135 -6.31 9.98 5.44
CA LYS A 135 -7.66 10.53 5.43
C LYS A 135 -8.72 9.43 5.39
N LEU A 136 -8.56 8.43 4.52
CA LEU A 136 -9.51 7.31 4.42
C LEU A 136 -9.56 6.46 5.69
N LEU A 137 -8.39 6.14 6.27
CA LEU A 137 -8.30 5.44 7.55
C LEU A 137 -9.10 6.15 8.63
N LYS A 138 -8.95 7.48 8.71
CA LYS A 138 -9.69 8.32 9.65
C LYS A 138 -11.18 8.41 9.35
N THR A 139 -11.57 8.70 8.11
CA THR A 139 -12.98 9.01 7.79
C THR A 139 -13.85 7.78 7.58
N VAL A 140 -13.31 6.69 7.04
CA VAL A 140 -14.09 5.49 6.68
C VAL A 140 -14.00 4.42 7.76
N TYR A 141 -12.83 4.28 8.40
CA TYR A 141 -12.58 3.22 9.37
C TYR A 141 -12.47 3.72 10.81
N HIS A 142 -12.50 5.04 11.02
CA HIS A 142 -12.33 5.67 12.33
C HIS A 142 -11.00 5.31 13.01
N ILE A 143 -9.96 5.05 12.21
CA ILE A 143 -8.61 4.72 12.68
C ILE A 143 -7.79 6.01 12.69
N GLU A 144 -7.42 6.48 13.88
CA GLU A 144 -6.59 7.68 14.07
C GLU A 144 -5.10 7.36 14.33
N SER A 145 -4.76 6.07 14.34
CA SER A 145 -3.44 5.58 14.70
C SER A 145 -2.35 6.01 13.71
N PRO A 146 -1.09 6.18 14.17
CA PRO A 146 0.00 6.56 13.28
C PRO A 146 0.22 5.56 12.15
N VAL A 147 0.40 6.09 10.93
CA VAL A 147 0.62 5.29 9.71
C VAL A 147 2.09 5.30 9.34
N LYS A 148 2.68 4.12 9.14
CA LYS A 148 4.06 3.92 8.67
C LYS A 148 4.07 3.29 7.28
N PHE A 149 4.73 3.96 6.34
CA PHE A 149 4.95 3.44 4.99
C PHE A 149 6.29 2.72 4.93
N VAL A 150 6.26 1.42 4.62
CA VAL A 150 7.45 0.57 4.58
C VAL A 150 7.88 0.29 3.14
N ASN A 151 9.16 -0.03 2.95
CA ASN A 151 9.65 -0.45 1.64
C ASN A 151 8.99 -1.78 1.25
N HIS A 152 8.58 -1.90 -0.01
CA HIS A 152 7.84 -3.06 -0.53
C HIS A 152 8.63 -4.37 -0.48
N GLN A 153 9.91 -4.34 -0.90
CA GLN A 153 10.78 -5.52 -0.86
C GLN A 153 11.10 -5.91 0.59
N TYR A 154 11.30 -4.91 1.45
CA TYR A 154 11.48 -5.15 2.88
C TYR A 154 10.24 -5.81 3.51
N ALA A 155 9.04 -5.34 3.17
CA ALA A 155 7.80 -5.96 3.62
C ALA A 155 7.67 -7.42 3.16
N HIS A 156 8.03 -7.73 1.90
CA HIS A 156 8.10 -9.11 1.41
C HIS A 156 9.12 -9.96 2.15
N ALA A 157 10.31 -9.42 2.45
CA ALA A 157 11.33 -10.14 3.21
C ALA A 157 10.86 -10.43 4.64
N CYS A 158 10.26 -9.43 5.31
CA CYS A 158 9.69 -9.59 6.63
C CYS A 158 8.55 -10.60 6.63
N SER A 159 7.62 -10.55 5.68
CA SER A 159 6.52 -11.51 5.63
C SER A 159 7.06 -12.94 5.49
N ALA A 160 7.99 -13.18 4.55
CA ALA A 160 8.62 -14.48 4.38
C ALA A 160 9.36 -14.95 5.66
N TYR A 161 10.14 -14.07 6.29
CA TYR A 161 10.90 -14.40 7.50
C TYR A 161 9.98 -14.71 8.69
N PHE A 162 9.05 -13.82 9.03
CA PHE A 162 8.19 -13.97 10.20
C PHE A 162 7.15 -15.09 10.05
N THR A 163 6.77 -15.46 8.83
CA THR A 163 5.87 -16.61 8.58
C THR A 163 6.60 -17.89 8.20
N SER A 164 7.94 -17.93 8.24
CA SER A 164 8.74 -19.10 7.85
C SER A 164 8.60 -20.31 8.78
N GLY A 165 8.11 -20.11 10.01
CA GLY A 165 8.08 -21.14 11.05
C GLY A 165 9.43 -21.39 11.74
N LEU A 166 10.47 -20.62 11.41
CA LEU A 166 11.73 -20.62 12.14
C LEU A 166 11.50 -20.05 13.56
N LYS A 167 12.05 -20.71 14.58
CA LYS A 167 11.99 -20.20 15.96
C LYS A 167 12.76 -18.88 16.03
N GLN A 168 12.10 -17.86 16.58
CA GLN A 168 12.66 -16.54 16.88
C GLN A 168 13.32 -16.55 18.26
#